data_AF-A0A7V9B6F1-F1
#
_entry.id   AF-A0A7V9B6F1-F1
#
_cell.length_a   1.000
_cell.length_b   1.000
_cell.length_c   1.000
_cell.angle_alpha   90.00
_cell.angle_beta   90.00
_cell.angle_gamma   90.00
#
_symmetry.space_group_name_H-M   'P 1'
#
loop_
_entity.id
_entity.type
_entity.pdbx_description
1 polymer ?
#
loop_
_entity_poly.entity_id
_entity_poly.type
_entity_poly.pdbx_seq_one_letter_code
_entity_poly.pdbx_strand_id
1 'polypeptide(L)'
;MRRRPLTLATAASVAASPFATWWACGDLSEEHEVLDHSFRAPDLPVAVEAGVGGAAVAVVVGAVVLAATEARRRPLDRLWLRVVITLVLCGAVVGFGGRVLTAGVVGANIGAGMFLLFVFPAVVLVAGTALVRATTLARER
;
A
#
# COMPACT_ATOMS: atom_id res chain seq x y z
N MET A 1 27.61 9.18 8.41
CA MET A 1 26.46 9.83 9.10
C MET A 1 25.18 9.14 8.67
N ARG A 2 24.34 8.77 9.64
CA ARG A 2 23.30 7.72 9.61
C ARG A 2 22.15 8.04 8.63
N ARG A 3 21.88 7.15 7.65
CA ARG A 3 20.67 7.16 6.78
C ARG A 3 19.36 6.80 7.51
N ARG A 4 19.35 6.88 8.85
CA ARG A 4 18.18 6.56 9.70
C ARG A 4 16.88 7.26 9.27
N PRO A 5 16.87 8.58 8.96
CA PRO A 5 15.61 9.22 8.58
C PRO A 5 15.06 8.67 7.27
N LEU A 6 15.92 8.40 6.28
CA LEU A 6 15.50 7.82 5.01
C LEU A 6 15.01 6.37 5.18
N THR A 7 15.70 5.54 5.96
CA THR A 7 15.27 4.17 6.24
C THR A 7 13.91 4.13 6.92
N LEU A 8 13.71 4.97 7.95
CA LEU A 8 12.42 5.08 8.63
C LEU A 8 11.33 5.58 7.69
N ALA A 9 11.61 6.58 6.87
CA ALA A 9 10.65 7.09 5.90
C ALA A 9 10.25 6.02 4.87
N THR A 10 11.20 5.23 4.36
CA THR A 10 10.91 4.14 3.42
C THR A 10 10.10 3.01 4.06
N ALA A 11 10.38 2.66 5.33
CA ALA A 11 9.60 1.65 6.04
C ALA A 11 8.18 2.16 6.32
N ALA A 12 8.06 3.42 6.76
CA ALA A 12 6.78 4.08 6.99
C ALA A 12 5.96 4.19 5.70
N SER A 13 6.57 4.52 4.56
CA SER A 13 5.85 4.59 3.27
C SER A 13 5.32 3.24 2.81
N VAL A 14 6.08 2.15 3.04
CA VAL A 14 5.61 0.78 2.72
C VAL A 14 4.42 0.40 3.60
N ALA A 15 4.47 0.72 4.89
CA ALA A 15 3.37 0.45 5.82
C ALA A 15 2.13 1.33 5.55
N ALA A 16 2.34 2.58 5.13
CA ALA A 16 1.27 3.54 4.87
C ALA A 16 0.58 3.35 3.51
N SER A 17 1.27 2.79 2.51
CA SER A 17 0.72 2.67 1.15
C SER A 17 -0.61 1.92 1.04
N PRO A 18 -0.89 0.79 1.74
CA PRO A 18 -2.21 0.17 1.68
C PRO A 18 -3.31 1.09 2.20
N PHE A 19 -3.09 1.82 3.29
CA PHE A 19 -4.07 2.74 3.85
C PHE A 19 -4.28 3.96 2.96
N ALA A 20 -3.20 4.51 2.40
CA ALA A 20 -3.26 5.63 1.48
C ALA A 20 -4.08 5.26 0.23
N THR A 21 -3.83 4.08 -0.36
CA THR A 21 -4.57 3.63 -1.53
C THR A 21 -6.01 3.26 -1.19
N TRP A 22 -6.25 2.53 -0.09
CA TRP A 22 -7.60 2.18 0.35
C TRP A 22 -8.45 3.43 0.58
N TRP A 23 -7.91 4.45 1.24
CA TRP A 23 -8.63 5.72 1.44
C TRP A 23 -8.85 6.47 0.12
N ALA A 24 -7.81 6.59 -0.72
CA ALA A 24 -7.90 7.32 -1.98
C ALA A 24 -8.88 6.71 -2.99
N CYS A 25 -9.07 5.38 -2.96
CA CYS A 25 -10.06 4.70 -3.80
C CYS A 25 -11.51 4.99 -3.37
N GLY A 26 -11.74 5.29 -2.08
CA GLY A 26 -13.09 5.51 -1.55
C GLY A 26 -13.96 4.25 -1.58
N ASP A 27 -15.24 4.41 -1.28
CA ASP A 27 -16.20 3.33 -1.40
C ASP A 27 -16.43 2.98 -2.87
N LEU A 28 -16.38 1.69 -3.18
CA LEU A 28 -16.58 1.13 -4.52
C LEU A 28 -17.92 0.38 -4.63
N SER A 29 -18.78 0.50 -3.62
CA SER A 29 -20.08 -0.16 -3.59
C SER A 29 -21.02 0.39 -4.66
N GLU A 30 -21.89 -0.47 -5.17
CA GLU A 30 -22.97 -0.09 -6.09
C GLU A 30 -24.05 0.72 -5.36
N GLU A 31 -24.73 1.61 -6.09
CA GLU A 31 -25.90 2.32 -5.57
C GLU A 31 -27.15 1.42 -5.64
N HIS A 32 -27.42 0.68 -4.56
CA HIS A 32 -28.59 -0.19 -4.46
C HIS A 32 -29.14 -0.29 -3.04
N GLU A 33 -30.44 -0.58 -2.90
CA GLU A 33 -31.09 -0.70 -1.58
C GLU A 33 -30.63 -1.92 -0.79
N VAL A 34 -30.27 -3.00 -1.50
CA VAL A 34 -29.79 -4.26 -0.92
C VAL A 34 -28.48 -4.63 -1.60
N LEU A 35 -27.42 -4.71 -0.79
CA LEU A 35 -26.07 -5.04 -1.24
C LEU A 35 -25.57 -6.30 -0.55
N ASP A 36 -24.97 -7.18 -1.33
CA ASP A 36 -24.24 -8.33 -0.85
C ASP A 36 -22.77 -7.95 -0.65
N HIS A 37 -22.21 -8.34 0.50
CA HIS A 37 -20.81 -8.08 0.84
C HIS A 37 -20.07 -9.39 1.07
N SER A 38 -18.92 -9.54 0.41
CA SER A 38 -17.98 -10.63 0.74
C SER A 38 -17.32 -10.38 2.09
N PHE A 39 -16.91 -9.14 2.33
CA PHE A 39 -16.42 -8.63 3.62
C PHE A 39 -17.04 -7.26 3.87
N ARG A 40 -17.27 -6.90 5.12
CA ARG A 40 -17.72 -5.54 5.47
C ARG A 40 -16.52 -4.67 5.80
N ALA A 41 -16.49 -3.47 5.25
CA ALA A 41 -15.53 -2.45 5.66
C ALA A 41 -15.75 -2.12 7.16
N PRO A 42 -14.67 -1.77 7.90
CA PRO A 42 -14.81 -1.25 9.25
C PRO A 42 -15.70 -0.01 9.25
N ASP A 43 -16.68 0.03 10.15
CA ASP A 43 -17.51 1.22 10.39
C ASP A 43 -16.70 2.23 11.20
N LEU A 44 -16.09 3.19 10.50
CA LEU A 44 -15.26 4.23 11.08
C LEU A 44 -15.98 5.57 10.99
N PRO A 45 -15.90 6.42 12.04
CA PRO A 45 -16.35 7.80 11.92
C PRO A 45 -15.60 8.49 10.78
N VAL A 46 -16.31 9.26 9.95
CA VAL A 46 -15.76 9.96 8.77
C VAL A 46 -14.49 10.75 9.09
N ALA A 47 -14.44 11.40 10.26
CA ALA A 47 -13.26 12.14 10.71
C ALA A 47 -12.04 11.24 10.96
N VAL A 48 -12.24 10.03 11.48
CA VAL A 48 -11.17 9.05 11.73
C VAL A 48 -10.66 8.48 10.41
N GLU A 49 -11.57 8.10 9.50
CA GLU A 49 -11.19 7.61 8.17
C GLU A 49 -10.40 8.66 7.39
N ALA A 50 -10.88 9.92 7.36
CA ALA A 50 -10.17 11.03 6.74
C ALA A 50 -8.81 11.32 7.39
N GLY A 51 -8.73 11.24 8.73
CA GLY A 51 -7.49 11.43 9.47
C GLY A 51 -6.44 10.37 9.16
N VAL A 52 -6.82 9.09 9.18
CA VAL A 52 -5.93 7.96 8.88
C VAL A 52 -5.49 8.00 7.42
N GLY A 53 -6.43 8.19 6.50
CA GLY A 53 -6.16 8.27 5.08
C GLY A 53 -5.24 9.45 4.71
N GLY A 54 -5.57 10.64 5.20
CA GLY A 54 -4.76 11.85 5.00
C GLY A 54 -3.36 11.70 5.58
N ALA A 55 -3.23 11.13 6.80
CA ALA A 55 -1.92 10.86 7.39
C ALA A 55 -1.11 9.85 6.58
N ALA A 56 -1.73 8.78 6.09
CA ALA A 56 -1.07 7.78 5.27
C ALA A 56 -0.54 8.37 3.95
N VAL A 57 -1.35 9.21 3.28
CA VAL A 57 -0.92 9.95 2.07
C VAL A 57 0.25 10.88 2.41
N ALA A 58 0.16 11.63 3.49
CA ALA A 58 1.23 12.54 3.91
C ALA A 58 2.56 11.80 4.18
N VAL A 59 2.50 10.60 4.78
CA VAL A 59 3.68 9.77 5.02
C VAL A 59 4.31 9.31 3.70
N VAL A 60 3.51 8.82 2.75
CA VAL A 60 4.01 8.37 1.43
C VAL A 60 4.63 9.54 0.67
N VAL A 61 3.94 10.68 0.59
CA VAL A 61 4.44 11.89 -0.08
C VAL A 61 5.71 12.41 0.60
N GLY A 62 5.71 12.48 1.94
CA GLY A 62 6.86 12.92 2.71
C GLY A 62 8.10 12.04 2.48
N ALA A 63 7.93 10.72 2.39
CA ALA A 63 9.02 9.80 2.07
C ALA A 63 9.57 10.03 0.66
N VAL A 64 8.71 10.30 -0.33
CA VAL A 64 9.14 10.63 -1.70
C VAL A 64 9.91 11.94 -1.73
N VAL A 65 9.42 12.99 -1.06
CA VAL A 65 10.10 14.29 -0.96
C VAL A 65 11.46 14.14 -0.27
N LEU A 66 11.53 13.38 0.82
CA LEU A 66 12.79 13.11 1.53
C LEU A 66 13.77 12.33 0.64
N ALA A 67 13.32 11.31 -0.08
CA ALA A 67 14.15 10.56 -1.01
C ALA A 67 14.67 11.46 -2.15
N ALA A 68 13.82 12.32 -2.72
CA ALA A 68 14.19 13.24 -3.78
C ALA A 68 15.20 14.30 -3.32
N THR A 69 15.03 14.85 -2.12
CA THR A 69 15.97 15.82 -1.54
C THR A 69 17.33 15.21 -1.23
N GLU A 70 17.37 13.98 -0.71
CA GLU A 70 18.62 13.24 -0.51
C GLU A 70 19.29 12.84 -1.83
N ALA A 71 18.50 12.46 -2.85
CA ALA A 71 19.01 12.12 -4.19
C ALA A 71 19.78 13.29 -4.85
N ARG A 72 19.40 14.54 -4.54
CA ARG A 72 20.12 15.75 -5.01
C ARG A 72 21.51 15.89 -4.37
N ARG A 73 21.69 15.38 -3.15
CA ARG A 73 22.95 15.47 -2.40
C ARG A 73 23.87 14.29 -2.72
N ARG A 74 23.29 13.09 -2.85
CA ARG A 74 24.02 11.84 -3.12
C ARG A 74 23.13 10.88 -3.92
N PRO A 75 23.69 10.14 -4.88
CA PRO A 75 22.91 9.15 -5.62
C PRO A 75 22.34 8.08 -4.67
N LEU A 76 21.05 7.81 -4.81
CA LEU A 76 20.40 6.69 -4.14
C LEU A 76 20.79 5.38 -4.81
N ASP A 77 20.90 4.32 -4.00
CA ASP A 77 21.14 2.98 -4.52
C ASP A 77 19.91 2.52 -5.32
N ARG A 78 20.11 2.28 -6.62
CA ARG A 78 19.05 1.87 -7.55
C ARG A 78 18.44 0.52 -7.19
N LEU A 79 19.22 -0.41 -6.65
CA LEU A 79 18.72 -1.72 -6.23
C LEU A 79 17.81 -1.57 -5.00
N TRP A 80 18.24 -0.75 -4.04
CA TRP A 80 17.43 -0.45 -2.87
C TRP A 80 16.12 0.27 -3.24
N LEU A 81 16.20 1.23 -4.16
CA LEU A 81 15.03 1.96 -4.64
C LEU A 81 14.00 1.03 -5.31
N ARG A 82 14.46 0.08 -6.13
CA ARG A 82 13.59 -0.93 -6.75
C ARG A 82 12.82 -1.73 -5.70
N VAL A 83 13.49 -2.19 -4.65
CA VAL A 83 12.85 -2.92 -3.54
C VAL A 83 11.76 -2.08 -2.88
N VAL A 84 12.06 -0.83 -2.53
CA VAL A 84 11.09 0.06 -1.87
C VAL A 84 9.89 0.33 -2.78
N ILE A 85 10.12 0.66 -4.05
CA ILE A 85 9.04 0.89 -5.03
C ILE A 85 8.17 -0.36 -5.15
N THR A 86 8.76 -1.54 -5.30
CA THR A 86 8.02 -2.80 -5.39
C THR A 86 7.14 -3.02 -4.15
N LEU A 87 7.69 -2.83 -2.94
CA LEU A 87 6.93 -3.01 -1.70
C LEU A 87 5.81 -1.98 -1.54
N VAL A 88 6.05 -0.71 -1.91
CA VAL A 88 5.02 0.34 -1.90
C VAL A 88 3.88 -0.02 -2.87
N LEU A 89 4.21 -0.47 -4.08
CA LEU A 89 3.23 -0.92 -5.09
C LEU A 89 2.45 -2.14 -4.63
N CYS A 90 3.10 -3.12 -4.01
CA CYS A 90 2.42 -4.25 -3.39
C CYS A 90 1.41 -3.78 -2.33
N GLY A 91 1.82 -2.88 -1.43
CA GLY A 91 0.92 -2.29 -0.45
C GLY A 91 -0.24 -1.54 -1.09
N ALA A 92 0.00 -0.77 -2.15
CA ALA A 92 -1.06 -0.08 -2.90
C ALA A 92 -2.07 -1.07 -3.51
N VAL A 93 -1.59 -2.16 -4.12
CA VAL A 93 -2.46 -3.22 -4.66
C VAL A 93 -3.28 -3.89 -3.55
N VAL A 94 -2.70 -4.11 -2.37
CA VAL A 94 -3.44 -4.61 -1.19
C VAL A 94 -4.51 -3.61 -0.74
N GLY A 95 -4.20 -2.32 -0.69
CA GLY A 95 -5.17 -1.28 -0.33
C GLY A 95 -6.35 -1.22 -1.31
N PHE A 96 -6.06 -1.26 -2.61
CA PHE A 96 -7.08 -1.34 -3.65
C PHE A 96 -7.92 -2.62 -3.53
N GLY A 97 -7.26 -3.77 -3.38
CA GLY A 97 -7.92 -5.05 -3.17
C GLY A 97 -8.83 -5.05 -1.94
N GLY A 98 -8.41 -4.39 -0.86
CA GLY A 98 -9.23 -4.17 0.32
C GLY A 98 -10.57 -3.50 -0.01
N ARG A 99 -10.56 -2.45 -0.85
CA ARG A 99 -11.81 -1.81 -1.30
C ARG A 99 -12.65 -2.72 -2.19
N VAL A 100 -12.02 -3.42 -3.12
CA VAL A 100 -12.72 -4.40 -3.99
C VAL A 100 -13.40 -5.49 -3.16
N LEU A 101 -12.72 -5.99 -2.13
CA LEU A 101 -13.23 -7.03 -1.24
C LEU A 101 -14.38 -6.56 -0.34
N THR A 102 -14.38 -5.28 0.02
CA THR A 102 -15.42 -4.69 0.87
C THR A 102 -16.58 -4.06 0.11
N ALA A 103 -16.44 -3.86 -1.19
CA ALA A 103 -17.47 -3.28 -2.05
C ALA A 103 -18.76 -4.10 -1.97
N GLY A 104 -19.88 -3.41 -1.72
CA GLY A 104 -21.22 -3.97 -1.83
C GLY A 104 -21.63 -4.06 -3.28
N VAL A 105 -22.10 -5.23 -3.71
CA VAL A 105 -22.56 -5.47 -5.08
C VAL A 105 -23.87 -6.23 -5.05
N VAL A 106 -24.60 -6.25 -6.16
CA VAL A 106 -25.74 -7.17 -6.31
C VAL A 106 -25.23 -8.55 -6.71
N GLY A 107 -25.37 -9.53 -5.82
CA GLY A 107 -24.94 -10.91 -6.06
C GLY A 107 -23.45 -11.14 -5.81
N ALA A 108 -22.79 -11.89 -6.71
CA ALA A 108 -21.42 -12.36 -6.48
C ALA A 108 -20.37 -11.33 -6.93
N ASN A 109 -19.51 -10.90 -5.99
CA ASN A 109 -18.39 -10.02 -6.29
C ASN A 109 -17.26 -10.78 -7.04
N ILE A 110 -17.33 -10.78 -8.37
CA ILE A 110 -16.32 -11.43 -9.24
C ILE A 110 -14.93 -10.78 -9.02
N GLY A 111 -14.88 -9.47 -8.79
CA GLY A 111 -13.65 -8.73 -8.51
C GLY A 111 -12.93 -9.25 -7.27
N ALA A 112 -13.67 -9.50 -6.18
CA ALA A 112 -13.16 -10.12 -4.97
C ALA A 112 -12.59 -11.52 -5.23
N GLY A 113 -13.32 -12.35 -5.99
CA GLY A 113 -12.85 -13.68 -6.39
C GLY A 113 -11.56 -13.63 -7.20
N MET A 114 -11.47 -12.77 -8.21
CA MET A 114 -10.27 -12.59 -9.03
C MET A 114 -9.09 -12.06 -8.20
N PHE A 115 -9.34 -11.12 -7.28
CA PHE A 115 -8.31 -10.59 -6.41
C PHE A 115 -7.74 -11.68 -5.51
N LEU A 116 -8.58 -12.47 -4.84
CA LEU A 116 -8.13 -13.51 -3.91
C LEU A 116 -7.42 -14.68 -4.61
N LEU A 117 -7.89 -15.08 -5.79
CA LEU A 117 -7.34 -16.26 -6.49
C LEU A 117 -6.05 -15.95 -7.25
N PHE A 118 -5.90 -14.75 -7.80
CA PHE A 118 -4.78 -14.43 -8.69
C PHE A 118 -3.91 -13.29 -8.16
N VAL A 119 -4.51 -12.16 -7.80
CA VAL A 119 -3.77 -10.94 -7.49
C VAL A 119 -3.07 -11.05 -6.14
N PHE A 120 -3.79 -11.49 -5.10
CA PHE A 120 -3.25 -11.60 -3.75
C PHE A 120 -2.07 -12.60 -3.65
N PRO A 121 -2.14 -13.83 -4.20
CA PRO A 121 -0.99 -14.73 -4.23
C PRO A 121 0.20 -14.16 -4.99
N ALA A 122 -0.04 -13.49 -6.12
CA ALA A 122 1.02 -12.83 -6.88
C ALA A 122 1.68 -11.72 -6.06
N VAL A 123 0.90 -10.89 -5.36
CA VAL A 123 1.40 -9.85 -4.46
C VAL A 123 2.23 -10.45 -3.32
N VAL A 124 1.77 -11.54 -2.70
CA VAL A 124 2.53 -12.24 -1.64
C VAL A 124 3.87 -12.72 -2.17
N LEU A 125 3.92 -13.32 -3.36
CA LEU A 125 5.15 -13.78 -3.98
C LEU A 125 6.10 -12.62 -4.29
N VAL A 126 5.59 -11.55 -4.89
CA VAL A 126 6.39 -10.36 -5.24
C VAL A 126 6.91 -9.65 -4.00
N ALA A 127 6.07 -9.47 -2.97
CA ALA A 127 6.48 -8.86 -1.71
C ALA A 127 7.50 -9.74 -0.98
N GLY A 128 7.30 -11.05 -0.96
CA GLY A 128 8.23 -12.01 -0.36
C GLY A 128 9.61 -11.97 -1.04
N THR A 129 9.66 -12.00 -2.37
CA THR A 129 10.92 -11.89 -3.13
C THR A 129 11.60 -10.53 -2.92
N ALA A 130 10.84 -9.44 -2.87
CA ALA A 130 11.38 -8.11 -2.57
C ALA A 130 11.96 -8.04 -1.14
N LEU A 131 11.30 -8.65 -0.17
CA LEU A 131 11.78 -8.72 1.22
C LEU A 131 13.07 -9.54 1.33
N VAL A 132 13.14 -10.71 0.67
CA VAL A 132 14.37 -11.50 0.61
C VAL A 132 15.51 -10.65 0.04
N ARG A 133 15.28 -9.96 -1.10
CA ARG A 133 16.27 -9.05 -1.68
C ARG A 133 16.68 -7.92 -0.74
N ALA A 134 15.73 -7.36 0.02
CA ALA A 134 16.02 -6.35 1.03
C ALA A 134 16.99 -6.87 2.09
N THR A 135 16.76 -8.09 2.60
CA THR A 135 17.61 -8.70 3.63
C THR A 135 19.00 -9.03 3.10
N THR A 136 19.13 -9.48 1.85
CA THR A 136 20.43 -9.73 1.22
C THR A 136 21.23 -8.43 1.09
N LEU A 137 20.61 -7.38 0.53
CA LEU A 137 21.26 -6.07 0.38
C LEU A 137 21.62 -5.42 1.71
N ALA A 138 20.87 -5.71 2.78
CA ALA A 138 21.17 -5.21 4.13
C ALA A 138 22.36 -5.93 4.78
N ARG A 139 22.68 -7.16 4.37
CA ARG A 139 23.84 -7.93 4.86
C ARG A 139 25.13 -7.62 4.11
N GLU A 140 25.04 -7.16 2.86
CA GLU A 140 26.18 -6.81 2.00
C GLU A 140 26.76 -5.40 2.27
N ARG A 141 26.14 -4.62 3.18
CA ARG A 141 26.53 -3.26 3.55
C ARG A 141 27.07 -3.19 4.96
#